data_AF-A0A6G1K6K7-F1
#
_entry.id   AF-A0A6G1K6K7-F1
#
_cell.length_a   1.000
_cell.length_b   1.000
_cell.length_c   1.000
_cell.angle_alpha   90.00
_cell.angle_beta   90.00
_cell.angle_gamma   90.00
#
_symmetry.space_group_name_H-M   'P 1'
#
loop_
_entity.id
_entity.type
_entity.pdbx_description
1 polymer ?
#
loop_
_entity_poly.entity_id
_entity_poly.type
_entity_poly.pdbx_seq_one_letter_code
_entity_poly.pdbx_strand_id
1 'polypeptide(L)'
;MFNLTATYTSPESSSPHTISLPLPAVSSTTTTTTTTPPPTTDDRITHLAKLQTSIKSLQADLNAFLTEKMEEDKVVGLAKTGKVDDAKEEENYGEEVVEAD
;
A
#
# COMPACT_ATOMS: atom_id res chain seq x y z
N MET A 1 -1.51 -9.01 -21.63
CA MET A 1 -2.21 -8.10 -20.69
C MET A 1 -1.13 -7.45 -19.84
N PHE A 2 -1.06 -6.12 -19.77
CA PHE A 2 -0.13 -5.44 -18.86
C PHE A 2 -0.81 -5.25 -17.51
N ASN A 3 -0.05 -5.26 -16.42
CA ASN A 3 -0.58 -5.04 -15.08
C ASN A 3 0.27 -4.01 -14.35
N LEU A 4 -0.38 -3.16 -13.56
CA LEU A 4 0.26 -2.37 -12.52
C LEU A 4 0.28 -3.21 -11.25
N THR A 5 1.45 -3.41 -10.65
CA THR A 5 1.60 -4.27 -9.48
C THR A 5 2.34 -3.56 -8.36
N ALA A 6 1.96 -3.86 -7.11
CA ALA A 6 2.72 -3.52 -5.92
C ALA A 6 2.78 -4.74 -5.01
N THR A 7 3.94 -4.96 -4.41
CA THR A 7 4.17 -6.06 -3.47
C THR A 7 4.75 -5.50 -2.18
N TYR A 8 4.05 -5.74 -1.09
CA TYR A 8 4.48 -5.43 0.26
C TYR A 8 5.04 -6.68 0.92
N THR A 9 6.20 -6.55 1.56
CA THR A 9 6.88 -7.60 2.33
C THR A 9 7.25 -7.04 3.70
N SER A 10 7.02 -7.81 4.75
CA SER A 10 7.41 -7.47 6.12
C SER A 10 8.20 -8.61 6.75
N PRO A 11 9.22 -8.35 7.58
CA PRO A 11 9.91 -9.38 8.35
C PRO A 11 8.99 -10.18 9.27
N GLU A 12 7.87 -9.59 9.70
CA GLU A 12 6.93 -10.19 10.64
C GLU A 12 5.81 -11.00 9.95
N SER A 13 5.67 -10.86 8.63
CA SER A 13 4.70 -11.60 7.83
C SER A 13 5.41 -12.59 6.91
N SER A 14 5.04 -13.87 6.99
CA SER A 14 5.62 -14.91 6.14
C SER A 14 5.13 -14.86 4.68
N SER A 15 4.04 -14.14 4.39
CA SER A 15 3.48 -14.01 3.05
C SER A 15 3.47 -12.56 2.55
N PRO A 16 3.94 -12.30 1.31
CA PRO A 16 3.85 -10.97 0.70
C PRO A 16 2.40 -10.62 0.35
N HIS A 17 2.03 -9.36 0.53
CA HIS A 17 0.75 -8.84 0.06
C HIS A 17 0.94 -8.20 -1.31
N THR A 18 0.29 -8.75 -2.34
CA THR A 18 0.40 -8.26 -3.72
C THR A 18 -0.93 -7.74 -4.23
N ILE A 19 -0.91 -6.51 -4.74
CA ILE A 19 -2.05 -5.91 -5.45
C ILE A 19 -1.68 -5.85 -6.93
N SER A 20 -2.59 -6.30 -7.80
CA SER A 20 -2.40 -6.33 -9.25
C SER A 20 -3.63 -5.76 -9.95
N LEU A 21 -3.43 -4.70 -10.72
CA LEU A 21 -4.49 -4.02 -11.46
C LEU A 21 -4.25 -4.14 -12.97
N PRO A 22 -5.25 -4.61 -13.74
CA PRO A 22 -5.09 -4.77 -15.18
C PRO A 22 -5.02 -3.42 -15.88
N LEU A 23 -4.12 -3.33 -16.85
CA LEU A 23 -3.99 -2.19 -17.76
C LEU A 23 -4.33 -2.63 -19.19
N PRO A 24 -4.98 -1.75 -19.97
CA PRO A 24 -5.26 -2.00 -21.37
C PRO A 24 -3.93 -2.14 -22.12
N ALA A 25 -3.88 -3.03 -23.11
CA ALA A 25 -2.68 -3.16 -23.93
C ALA A 25 -2.57 -1.97 -24.89
N VAL A 26 -1.42 -1.28 -24.87
CA VAL A 26 -1.03 -0.41 -25.98
C VAL A 26 -0.27 -1.30 -26.93
N SER A 27 -0.81 -1.55 -28.13
CA SER A 27 -0.09 -2.33 -29.15
C SER A 27 1.21 -1.63 -29.50
N SER A 28 2.32 -2.10 -28.94
CA SER A 28 3.66 -1.73 -29.39
C SER A 28 4.52 -2.98 -29.37
N THR A 29 4.40 -3.77 -30.43
CA THR A 29 5.35 -4.84 -30.70
C THR A 29 5.93 -4.62 -32.09
N THR A 30 7.02 -3.88 -32.11
CA THR A 30 8.03 -3.92 -33.16
C THR A 30 8.70 -5.30 -33.10
N THR A 31 8.00 -6.32 -33.56
CA THR A 31 8.61 -7.61 -33.89
C THR A 31 8.54 -7.72 -35.40
N THR A 32 9.71 -7.58 -36.00
CA THR A 32 10.04 -8.00 -37.37
C THR A 32 9.17 -9.21 -37.74
N THR A 33 8.25 -9.01 -38.71
CA THR A 33 7.45 -10.00 -39.46
C THR A 33 5.91 -10.03 -39.34
N THR A 34 5.21 -9.19 -38.56
CA THR A 34 3.72 -9.12 -38.71
C THR A 34 3.11 -7.71 -38.55
N THR A 35 2.18 -7.41 -39.45
CA THR A 35 1.49 -6.15 -39.75
C THR A 35 0.57 -5.62 -38.62
N THR A 36 1.14 -5.17 -37.50
CA THR A 36 0.35 -4.43 -36.49
C THR A 36 0.60 -2.93 -36.65
N PRO A 37 -0.44 -2.10 -36.90
CA PRO A 37 -0.27 -0.65 -36.98
C PRO A 37 0.21 -0.10 -35.62
N PRO A 38 1.03 0.97 -35.63
CA PRO A 38 1.46 1.62 -34.40
C PRO A 38 0.25 2.15 -33.62
N PRO A 39 0.35 2.28 -32.29
CA PRO A 39 -0.78 2.68 -31.45
C PRO A 39 -1.12 4.14 -31.73
N THR A 40 -2.41 4.41 -31.89
CA THR A 40 -2.93 5.75 -32.17
C THR A 40 -2.76 6.67 -30.95
N THR A 41 -2.89 7.98 -31.16
CA THR A 41 -2.87 8.94 -30.06
C THR A 41 -3.98 8.66 -29.05
N ASP A 42 -5.17 8.27 -29.53
CA ASP A 42 -6.32 7.96 -28.66
C ASP A 42 -6.09 6.70 -27.82
N ASP A 43 -5.41 5.68 -28.38
CA ASP A 43 -5.03 4.48 -27.63
C ASP A 43 -4.07 4.83 -26.48
N ARG A 44 -3.11 5.72 -26.74
CA ARG A 44 -2.14 6.19 -25.73
C ARG A 44 -2.83 7.02 -24.65
N ILE A 45 -3.72 7.93 -25.03
CA ILE A 45 -4.50 8.73 -24.07
C ILE A 45 -5.33 7.82 -23.17
N THR A 46 -6.04 6.85 -23.76
CA THR A 46 -6.87 5.89 -23.03
C THR A 46 -6.04 5.07 -22.05
N HIS A 47 -4.89 4.59 -22.49
CA HIS A 47 -3.97 3.85 -21.62
C HIS A 47 -3.45 4.69 -20.46
N LEU A 48 -3.00 5.93 -20.72
CA LEU A 48 -2.48 6.82 -19.69
C LEU A 48 -3.57 7.23 -18.70
N ALA A 49 -4.79 7.51 -19.16
CA ALA A 49 -5.93 7.82 -18.30
C ALA A 49 -6.26 6.62 -17.38
N LYS A 50 -6.23 5.40 -17.92
CA LYS A 50 -6.45 4.19 -17.14
C LYS A 50 -5.32 3.95 -16.15
N LEU A 51 -4.06 4.11 -16.56
CA LEU A 51 -2.89 4.01 -15.69
C LEU A 51 -2.98 4.99 -14.52
N GLN A 52 -3.30 6.26 -14.79
CA GLN A 52 -3.43 7.27 -13.75
C GLN A 52 -4.52 6.91 -12.73
N THR A 53 -5.65 6.41 -13.22
CA THR A 53 -6.76 5.95 -12.34
C THR A 53 -6.34 4.72 -11.54
N SER A 54 -5.69 3.75 -12.17
CA SER A 54 -5.19 2.54 -11.49
C SER A 54 -4.15 2.88 -10.42
N ILE A 55 -3.27 3.87 -10.64
CA ILE A 55 -2.30 4.33 -9.63
C ILE A 55 -3.02 4.91 -8.41
N LYS A 56 -4.06 5.74 -8.61
CA LYS A 56 -4.84 6.30 -7.50
C LYS A 56 -5.56 5.21 -6.71
N SER A 57 -6.13 4.21 -7.40
CA SER A 57 -6.74 3.05 -6.76
C SER A 57 -5.72 2.26 -5.95
N LEU A 58 -4.59 1.92 -6.56
CA LEU A 58 -3.51 1.19 -5.91
C LEU A 58 -3.00 1.90 -4.65
N GLN A 59 -2.88 3.23 -4.70
CA GLN A 59 -2.49 4.03 -3.55
C GLN A 59 -3.55 3.97 -2.43
N ALA A 60 -4.84 4.07 -2.78
CA ALA A 60 -5.91 3.94 -1.79
C ALA A 60 -5.92 2.55 -1.14
N ASP A 61 -5.77 1.50 -1.94
CA ASP A 61 -5.73 0.10 -1.47
C ASP A 61 -4.53 -0.14 -0.56
N LEU A 62 -3.35 0.38 -0.92
CA LEU A 62 -2.15 0.30 -0.08
C LEU A 62 -2.30 1.06 1.24
N ASN A 63 -2.87 2.26 1.21
CA ASN A 63 -3.09 3.04 2.42
C ASN A 63 -4.07 2.34 3.37
N ALA A 64 -5.16 1.78 2.82
CA ALA A 64 -6.12 1.00 3.60
C ALA A 64 -5.44 -0.22 4.25
N PHE A 65 -4.72 -1.01 3.44
CA PHE A 65 -3.97 -2.17 3.91
C PHE A 65 -2.96 -1.83 5.01
N LEU A 66 -2.15 -0.78 4.83
CA LEU A 66 -1.16 -0.36 5.83
C LEU A 66 -1.83 0.16 7.11
N THR A 67 -2.97 0.84 6.99
CA THR A 67 -3.71 1.35 8.16
C THR A 67 -4.29 0.20 8.98
N GLU A 68 -4.90 -0.78 8.32
CA GLU A 68 -5.38 -1.99 8.98
C GLU A 68 -4.22 -2.73 9.66
N LYS A 69 -3.11 -2.91 8.94
CA LYS A 69 -1.93 -3.58 9.49
C LYS A 69 -1.31 -2.86 10.69
N MET A 70 -1.29 -1.52 10.70
CA MET A 70 -0.83 -0.77 11.88
C MET A 70 -1.72 -0.99 13.10
N GLU A 71 -3.04 -1.09 12.90
CA GLU A 71 -3.97 -1.38 14.00
C GLU A 71 -3.77 -2.82 14.52
N GLU A 72 -3.63 -3.79 13.63
CA GLU A 72 -3.28 -5.17 14.00
C GLU A 72 -1.97 -5.22 14.79
N ASP A 73 -0.92 -4.57 14.29
CA ASP A 73 0.40 -4.55 14.91
C ASP A 73 0.36 -3.80 16.26
N LYS A 74 -0.48 -2.76 16.42
CA LYS A 74 -0.72 -2.09 17.71
C LYS A 74 -1.33 -3.04 18.74
N VAL A 75 -2.37 -3.78 18.37
CA VAL A 75 -3.00 -4.77 19.27
C VAL A 75 -2.02 -5.88 19.65
N VAL A 76 -1.26 -6.40 18.69
CA VAL A 76 -0.26 -7.44 18.94
C VAL A 76 0.90 -6.91 19.80
N GLY A 77 1.35 -5.68 19.58
CA GLY A 77 2.35 -5.01 20.39
C GLY A 77 1.90 -4.81 21.84
N LEU A 78 0.65 -4.39 22.05
CA LEU A 78 0.03 -4.27 23.37
C LEU A 78 -0.05 -5.65 24.08
N ALA A 79 -0.38 -6.71 23.33
CA ALA A 79 -0.45 -8.06 23.86
C ALA A 79 0.92 -8.67 24.20
N LYS A 80 1.97 -8.36 23.43
CA LYS A 80 3.35 -8.86 23.66
C LYS A 80 4.09 -8.13 24.78
N THR A 81 3.85 -6.83 24.94
CA THR A 81 4.61 -6.00 25.90
C THR A 81 4.03 -6.02 27.31
N GLY A 82 2.81 -6.55 27.49
CA GLY A 82 2.20 -6.73 28.81
C GLY A 82 2.12 -5.41 29.60
N LYS A 83 1.15 -4.56 29.25
CA LYS A 83 0.79 -3.24 29.83
C LYS A 83 1.54 -2.04 29.24
N VAL A 84 0.79 -1.17 28.56
CA VAL A 84 0.29 0.06 29.18
C VAL A 84 -1.16 0.23 28.72
N ASP A 85 -2.05 0.35 29.70
CA ASP A 85 -3.42 0.83 29.51
C ASP A 85 -3.26 2.33 29.32
N ASP A 86 -3.40 2.86 28.09
CA ASP A 86 -3.22 4.31 27.78
C ASP A 86 -4.01 5.19 28.79
N ALA A 87 -5.13 4.70 29.31
CA ALA A 87 -5.93 5.36 30.34
C ALA A 87 -5.20 5.56 31.69
N LYS A 88 -4.24 4.69 32.04
CA LYS A 88 -3.41 4.86 33.26
C LYS A 88 -2.23 5.81 33.06
N GLU A 89 -1.73 5.97 31.84
CA GLU A 89 -0.68 6.97 31.56
C GLU A 89 -1.27 8.39 31.51
N GLU A 90 -2.52 8.57 31.09
CA GLU A 90 -3.21 9.87 31.16
C GLU A 90 -3.51 10.32 32.60
N GLU A 91 -3.82 9.41 33.53
CA GLU A 91 -4.10 9.76 34.94
C GLU A 91 -2.85 10.24 35.71
N ASN A 92 -1.65 9.87 35.26
CA ASN A 92 -0.39 10.26 35.92
C ASN A 92 0.26 11.50 35.31
N TYR A 93 -0.38 12.13 34.32
CA TYR A 93 0.14 13.29 33.57
C TYR A 93 -0.01 14.63 34.32
N GLY A 94 -0.12 14.60 35.65
CA GLY A 94 -0.40 15.77 36.50
C GLY A 94 0.28 15.79 37.88
N GLU A 95 1.01 14.75 38.29
CA GLU A 95 1.87 14.78 39.47
C GLU A 95 3.33 14.87 39.04
N GLU A 96 3.90 16.07 39.12
CA GLU A 96 5.35 16.27 39.07
C GLU A 96 5.97 15.44 40.21
N VAL A 97 6.57 14.28 39.91
CA VAL A 97 7.37 13.53 40.89
C VAL A 97 8.64 14.34 41.13
N VAL A 98 8.56 15.26 42.10
CA VAL A 98 9.74 15.91 42.66
C VAL A 98 10.45 14.84 43.50
N GLU A 99 11.49 14.20 42.94
CA GLU A 99 12.42 13.42 43.74
C GLU A 99 13.10 14.36 44.73
N ALA A 100 12.88 14.15 46.04
CA ALA A 100 13.60 14.81 47.11
C ALA A 100 14.78 13.92 47.55
N ASP A 101 15.95 14.56 47.61
CA ASP A 101 17.30 14.09 48.00
C ASP A 101 17.37 13.07 49.15
#